data_AF-A0AA48MFM6-F1
#
_entry.id   AF-A0AA48MFM6-F1
#
_cell.length_a   1.000
_cell.length_b   1.000
_cell.length_c   1.000
_cell.angle_alpha   90.00
_cell.angle_beta   90.00
_cell.angle_gamma   90.00
#
_symmetry.space_group_name_H-M   'P 1'
#
loop_
_entity.id
_entity.type
_entity.pdbx_description
1 polymer ?
#
loop_
_entity_poly.entity_id
_entity_poly.type
_entity_poly.pdbx_seq_one_letter_code
_entity_poly.pdbx_strand_id
1 'polypeptide(L)' 'MEVREANMRQLEIWKRTLAYELAMMEPQSVSACQDFLRRLESFERELQRESDAALTAPIAGQVP' A
#
# COMPACT_ATOMS: atom_id res chain seq x y z
N MET A 1 1.63 -15.78 -3.60
CA MET A 1 2.52 -15.13 -2.62
C MET A 1 3.33 -14.01 -3.27
N GLU A 2 3.91 -14.23 -4.46
CA GLU A 2 4.73 -13.23 -5.19
C GLU A 2 4.05 -11.88 -5.46
N VAL A 3 2.78 -11.86 -5.88
CA VAL A 3 2.08 -10.61 -6.24
C VAL A 3 1.98 -9.65 -5.05
N ARG A 4 1.72 -10.17 -3.84
CA ARG A 4 1.63 -9.34 -2.62
C ARG A 4 2.98 -8.72 -2.27
N GLU A 5 4.04 -9.51 -2.36
CA GLU A 5 5.39 -9.04 -2.04
C GLU A 5 5.87 -8.00 -3.07
N ALA A 6 5.55 -8.20 -4.35
CA ALA A 6 5.78 -7.23 -5.41
C ALA A 6 5.00 -5.92 -5.16
N ASN A 7 3.72 -6.02 -4.76
CA ASN A 7 2.90 -4.86 -4.44
C ASN A 7 3.44 -4.07 -3.23
N MET A 8 3.92 -4.76 -2.20
CA MET A 8 4.54 -4.10 -1.04
C MET A 8 5.83 -3.36 -1.41
N ARG A 9 6.70 -3.99 -2.21
CA ARG A 9 7.94 -3.34 -2.68
C ARG A 9 7.62 -2.11 -3.54
N GLN A 10 6.62 -2.21 -4.41
CA GLN A 10 6.20 -1.08 -5.24
C GLN A 10 5.62 0.08 -4.40
N LEU A 11 4.86 -0.25 -3.36
CA LEU A 11 4.33 0.73 -2.41
C LEU A 11 5.46 1.49 -1.70
N GLU A 12 6.51 0.79 -1.24
CA GLU A 12 7.67 1.44 -0.62
C GLU A 12 8.42 2.37 -1.60
N ILE A 13 8.59 1.95 -2.85
CA ILE A 13 9.22 2.77 -3.89
C ILE A 13 8.43 4.06 -4.10
N TRP A 14 7.10 3.97 -4.25
CA TRP A 14 6.25 5.15 -4.44
C TRP A 14 6.26 6.10 -3.25
N LYS A 15 6.26 5.58 -2.01
CA LYS A 15 6.38 6.41 -0.80
C LYS A 15 7.71 7.18 -0.78
N ARG A 16 8.81 6.55 -1.15
CA ARG A 16 10.13 7.20 -1.22
C ARG A 16 10.21 8.25 -2.31
N THR A 17 9.69 7.94 -3.50
CA THR A 17 9.62 8.91 -4.62
C THR A 17 8.81 10.14 -4.21
N LEU A 18 7.64 9.95 -3.59
CA LEU A 18 6.82 11.05 -3.08
C LEU A 18 7.55 11.94 -2.08
N ALA A 19 8.26 11.35 -1.12
CA ALA A 19 9.02 12.10 -0.12
C ALA A 19 10.14 12.93 -0.77
N TYR A 20 10.81 12.38 -1.78
CA TYR A 20 11.82 13.09 -2.55
C TYR A 20 11.21 14.24 -3.36
N GLU A 21 10.15 14.00 -4.11
CA GLU A 21 9.45 15.03 -4.89
C GLU A 21 8.93 16.15 -3.99
N LEU A 22 8.34 15.83 -2.83
CA LEU A 22 7.93 16.81 -1.83
C LEU A 22 9.09 17.67 -1.31
N ALA A 23 10.26 17.07 -1.11
CA ALA A 23 11.46 17.80 -0.66
C ALA A 23 12.07 18.68 -1.76
N MET A 24 11.77 18.38 -3.03
CA MET A 24 12.35 19.03 -4.21
C MET A 24 11.38 19.96 -4.96
N MET A 25 10.10 20.04 -4.56
CA MET A 25 9.06 20.78 -5.29
C MET A 25 8.73 22.17 -4.74
N GLU A 26 8.33 23.08 -5.65
CA GLU A 26 7.70 24.37 -5.38
C GLU A 26 6.36 24.22 -4.61
N PRO A 27 5.93 25.23 -3.81
CA PRO A 27 4.80 25.14 -2.86
C PRO A 27 3.48 24.65 -3.45
N GLN A 28 3.26 24.90 -4.73
CA GLN A 28 2.06 24.53 -5.48
C GLN A 28 1.85 23.02 -5.66
N SER A 29 2.92 22.21 -5.56
CA SER A 29 2.85 20.76 -5.77
C SER A 29 2.63 19.97 -4.48
N VAL A 30 2.74 20.62 -3.32
CA VAL A 30 2.65 19.99 -1.99
C VAL A 30 1.30 19.31 -1.79
N SER A 31 0.20 19.97 -2.18
CA SER A 31 -1.14 19.41 -2.02
C SER A 31 -1.33 18.12 -2.83
N ALA A 32 -0.87 18.09 -4.08
CA ALA A 32 -1.01 16.91 -4.94
C ALA A 32 -0.23 15.72 -4.39
N CYS A 33 0.96 15.97 -3.85
CA CYS A 33 1.77 14.93 -3.23
C CYS A 33 1.15 14.40 -1.93
N GLN A 34 0.60 15.28 -1.09
CA GLN A 34 -0.13 14.87 0.11
C GLN A 34 -1.38 14.05 -0.22
N ASP A 35 -2.11 14.41 -1.27
CA ASP A 35 -3.27 13.65 -1.75
C ASP A 35 -2.87 12.25 -2.21
N PHE A 36 -1.76 12.13 -2.94
CA PHE A 36 -1.25 10.84 -3.39
C PHE A 36 -0.77 9.99 -2.21
N LEU A 37 -0.09 10.56 -1.22
CA LEU A 37 0.33 9.84 0.00
C LEU A 37 -0.87 9.24 0.75
N ARG A 38 -1.95 10.02 0.93
CA ARG A 38 -3.18 9.53 1.60
C ARG A 38 -3.82 8.34 0.88
N ARG A 39 -3.74 8.30 -0.45
CA ARG A 39 -4.22 7.16 -1.25
C ARG A 39 -3.35 5.93 -1.01
N LEU A 40 -2.03 6.09 -0.96
CA LEU A 40 -1.10 4.99 -0.67
C LEU A 40 -1.31 4.38 0.72
N GLU A 41 -1.51 5.22 1.74
CA GLU A 41 -1.81 4.73 3.10
C GLU A 41 -3.15 3.99 3.17
N SER A 42 -4.15 4.43 2.42
CA SER A 42 -5.44 3.76 2.36
C SER A 42 -5.34 2.39 1.69
N PHE A 43 -4.60 2.31 0.59
CA PHE A 43 -4.31 1.05 -0.09
C PHE A 43 -3.52 0.08 0.80
N GLU A 44 -2.55 0.57 1.58
CA GLU A 44 -1.81 -0.25 2.54
C GLU A 44 -2.73 -0.87 3.60
N ARG A 45 -3.68 -0.08 4.13
CA ARG A 45 -4.67 -0.57 5.09
C ARG A 45 -5.59 -1.62 4.46
N GLU A 46 -5.97 -1.46 3.20
CA GLU A 46 -6.77 -2.45 2.46
C GLU A 46 -6.01 -3.77 2.28
N LEU A 47 -4.74 -3.71 1.84
CA LEU A 47 -3.88 -4.90 1.72
C LEU A 47 -3.68 -5.62 3.06
N GLN A 48 -3.57 -4.86 4.16
CA GLN A 48 -3.47 -5.46 5.50
C GLN A 48 -4.77 -6.16 5.90
N ARG A 49 -5.93 -5.54 5.67
CA ARG A 49 -7.24 -6.15 5.95
C ARG A 49 -7.47 -7.42 5.13
N GLU A 50 -7.10 -7.42 3.86
CA GLU A 50 -7.18 -8.63 3.01
C GLU A 50 -6.29 -9.75 3.54
N SER A 51 -5.08 -9.42 4.01
CA SER A 51 -4.18 -10.38 4.65
C SER A 51 -4.79 -10.97 5.93
N ASP A 52 -5.36 -10.13 6.79
CA ASP A 52 -5.96 -10.56 8.06
C ASP A 52 -7.24 -11.37 7.84
N ALA A 53 -8.04 -11.01 6.83
CA ALA A 53 -9.22 -11.76 6.40
C ALA A 53 -8.84 -13.13 5.81
N ALA A 54 -7.76 -13.21 5.04
CA ALA A 54 -7.25 -14.48 4.50
C ALA A 54 -6.72 -15.41 5.61
N LEU A 55 -6.20 -14.86 6.71
CA LEU A 55 -5.71 -15.61 7.87
C LEU A 55 -6.82 -16.08 8.83
N THR A 56 -8.00 -15.46 8.79
CA THR A 56 -9.14 -15.75 9.68
C THR A 56 -10.27 -16.52 9.01
N ALA A 57 -10.18 -16.78 7.70
CA ALA A 57 -11.13 -17.63 6.99
C ALA A 57 -11.08 -19.06 7.55
N PRO A 58 -12.23 -19.66 7.95
CA PRO A 58 -12.25 -21.04 8.42
C PRO A 58 -11.76 -21.94 7.28
N ILE A 59 -10.80 -22.83 7.58
CA ILE A 59 -10.40 -23.91 6.68
C ILE A 59 -11.62 -24.81 6.50
N ALA A 60 -12.45 -24.50 5.50
CA ALA A 60 -13.59 -25.30 5.14
C ALA A 60 -13.08 -26.62 4.54
N GLY A 61 -12.96 -27.62 5.42
CA GLY A 61 -13.08 -29.04 5.14
C GLY A 61 -12.27 -29.59 3.97
N GLN A 62 -11.03 -30.00 4.24
CA GLN A 62 -10.52 -31.22 3.61
C GLN A 62 -10.97 -32.42 4.45
N VAL A 63 -11.88 -33.21 3.89
CA VAL A 63 -12.25 -34.56 4.34
C VAL A 63 -12.31 -35.40 3.03
N PRO A 64 -11.81 -36.65 3.04
CA PRO A 64 -10.80 -37.16 2.10
C PRO A 64 -11.31 -37.58 0.72
#